data_AF-A0A849TU54-F1
#
_entry.id   AF-A0A849TU54-F1
#
_cell.length_a   1.000
_cell.length_b   1.000
_cell.length_c   1.000
_cell.angle_alpha   90.00
_cell.angle_beta   90.00
_cell.angle_gamma   90.00
#
_symmetry.space_group_name_H-M   'P 1'
#
loop_
_entity.id
_entity.type
_entity.pdbx_description
1 polymer ?
#
loop_
_entity_poly.entity_id
_entity_poly.type
_entity_poly.pdbx_seq_one_letter_code
_entity_poly.pdbx_strand_id
1 'polypeptide(L)'
;MMQADTSRITKDLIAQHNLTGEEYQKIVDILGREPNLTELGMFSVMWSEHCSYKSSRVHLKKLPTTGPRVVQGPGENAGAVDIGDGLCVVFKMESHNHPSFIEP
;
A
#
# COMPACT_ATOMS: atom_id res chain seq x y z
N MET A 1 10.05 31.39 -23.22
CA MET A 1 9.80 30.46 -22.09
C MET A 1 10.00 29.06 -22.63
N MET A 2 11.08 28.37 -22.22
CA MET A 2 11.28 26.96 -22.57
C MET A 2 10.23 26.15 -21.81
N GLN A 3 9.31 25.50 -22.52
CA GLN A 3 8.54 24.42 -21.94
C GLN A 3 9.53 23.30 -21.62
N ALA A 4 9.69 22.97 -20.34
CA ALA A 4 10.39 21.76 -19.96
C ALA A 4 9.61 20.59 -20.57
N ASP A 5 10.31 19.74 -21.31
CA ASP A 5 9.75 18.51 -21.86
C ASP A 5 9.33 17.59 -20.70
N THR A 6 8.06 17.68 -20.31
CA THR A 6 7.45 16.88 -19.24
C THR A 6 7.23 15.42 -19.64
N SER A 7 7.67 15.01 -20.84
CA SER A 7 7.36 13.71 -21.41
C SER A 7 8.26 12.56 -20.93
N ARG A 8 9.42 12.84 -20.34
CA ARG A 8 10.42 11.80 -20.02
C ARG A 8 10.62 11.58 -18.53
N ILE A 9 10.34 10.36 -18.08
CA ILE A 9 10.63 9.94 -16.72
C ILE A 9 12.13 9.72 -16.56
N THR A 10 12.78 10.51 -15.71
CA THR A 10 14.22 10.43 -15.45
C THR A 10 14.54 9.56 -14.24
N LYS A 11 15.80 9.09 -14.11
CA LYS A 11 16.25 8.34 -12.93
C LYS A 11 16.08 9.12 -11.62
N ASP A 12 16.33 10.43 -11.65
CA ASP A 12 16.16 11.30 -10.49
C ASP A 12 14.68 11.41 -10.10
N LEU A 13 13.78 11.51 -11.08
CA LEU A 13 12.33 11.55 -10.84
C LEU A 13 11.82 10.22 -10.26
N ILE A 14 12.33 9.09 -10.74
CA ILE A 14 12.04 7.76 -10.19
C ILE A 14 12.48 7.68 -8.71
N ALA A 15 13.70 8.16 -8.41
CA ALA A 15 14.23 8.17 -7.04
C ALA A 15 13.42 9.10 -6.11
N GLN A 16 12.99 10.27 -6.60
CA GLN A 16 12.11 11.19 -5.85
C GLN A 16 10.76 10.55 -5.50
N HIS A 17 10.28 9.61 -6.31
CA HIS A 17 9.08 8.82 -6.06
C HIS A 17 9.34 7.59 -5.17
N ASN A 18 10.52 7.47 -4.56
CA ASN A 18 10.92 6.32 -3.74
C ASN A 18 10.75 4.96 -4.44
N LEU A 19 10.89 4.95 -5.76
CA LEU A 19 10.84 3.73 -6.57
C LEU A 19 12.26 3.28 -6.89
N THR A 20 12.50 1.98 -6.80
CA THR A 20 13.73 1.37 -7.31
C THR A 20 13.68 1.26 -8.83
N GLY A 21 14.85 1.11 -9.48
CA GLY A 21 14.91 0.84 -10.91
C GLY A 21 14.15 -0.42 -11.34
N GLU A 22 14.14 -1.45 -10.47
CA GLU A 22 13.38 -2.68 -10.70
C GLU A 22 11.86 -2.46 -10.59
N GLU A 23 11.41 -1.67 -9.60
CA GLU A 23 10.00 -1.31 -9.49
C GLU A 23 9.55 -0.49 -10.70
N TYR A 24 10.37 0.46 -11.16
CA TYR A 24 10.07 1.21 -12.39
C TYR A 24 9.97 0.29 -13.62
N GLN A 25 10.91 -0.64 -13.81
CA GLN A 25 10.83 -1.56 -14.94
C GLN A 25 9.55 -2.40 -14.88
N LYS A 26 9.15 -2.90 -13.70
CA LYS A 26 7.88 -3.62 -13.54
C LYS A 26 6.67 -2.75 -13.89
N ILE A 27 6.70 -1.46 -13.59
CA ILE A 27 5.64 -0.53 -13.99
C ILE A 27 5.54 -0.46 -15.52
N VAL A 28 6.68 -0.29 -16.20
CA VAL A 28 6.74 -0.27 -17.68
C VAL A 28 6.22 -1.58 -18.26
N ASP A 29 6.60 -2.72 -17.68
CA ASP A 29 6.15 -4.04 -18.14
C ASP A 29 4.64 -4.24 -17.95
N ILE A 30 4.06 -3.77 -16.83
CA ILE A 30 2.62 -3.84 -16.55
C ILE A 30 1.82 -2.95 -17.52
N LEU A 31 2.33 -1.76 -17.81
CA LEU A 31 1.64 -0.78 -18.67
C LEU A 31 1.89 -1.01 -20.17
N GLY A 32 2.96 -1.74 -20.53
CA GLY A 32 3.41 -1.89 -21.92
C GLY A 32 4.00 -0.61 -22.54
N ARG A 33 4.23 0.42 -21.73
CA ARG A 33 4.80 1.73 -22.12
C ARG A 33 5.35 2.46 -20.89
N GLU A 34 6.07 3.55 -21.10
CA GLU A 34 6.47 4.43 -20.00
C GLU A 34 5.22 5.05 -19.33
N PRO A 35 5.18 5.12 -17.98
CA PRO A 35 4.12 5.82 -17.27
C PRO A 35 4.26 7.33 -17.47
N ASN A 36 3.13 8.04 -17.48
CA ASN A 36 3.16 9.49 -17.29
C ASN A 36 3.40 9.84 -15.80
N LEU A 37 3.58 11.13 -15.48
CA LEU A 37 3.85 11.57 -14.12
C LEU A 37 2.76 11.17 -13.12
N THR A 38 1.48 11.26 -13.52
CA THR A 38 0.35 10.88 -12.66
C THR A 38 0.36 9.38 -12.36
N GLU A 39 0.57 8.55 -13.39
CA GLU A 39 0.67 7.10 -13.24
C GLU A 39 1.87 6.72 -12.35
N LEU A 40 3.03 7.35 -12.56
CA LEU A 40 4.21 7.15 -11.71
C LEU A 40 3.91 7.48 -10.24
N GLY A 41 3.23 8.61 -9.99
CA GLY A 41 2.79 9.01 -8.66
C GLY A 41 1.83 8.01 -8.02
N MET A 42 0.88 7.47 -8.79
CA MET A 42 -0.03 6.43 -8.31
C MET A 42 0.71 5.15 -7.91
N PHE A 43 1.62 4.66 -8.76
CA PHE A 43 2.43 3.49 -8.42
C PHE A 43 3.31 3.73 -7.19
N SER A 44 3.94 4.90 -7.09
CA SER A 44 4.77 5.29 -5.94
C SER A 44 4.04 5.14 -4.61
N VAL A 45 2.83 5.70 -4.50
CA VAL A 45 2.04 5.62 -3.25
C VAL A 45 1.54 4.20 -3.01
N MET A 46 0.97 3.56 -4.03
CA MET A 46 0.36 2.23 -3.88
C MET A 46 1.37 1.12 -3.59
N TRP A 47 2.62 1.28 -4.01
CA TRP A 47 3.73 0.34 -3.75
C TRP A 47 4.64 0.78 -2.60
N SER A 48 4.28 1.85 -1.88
CA SER A 48 4.94 2.21 -0.62
C SER A 48 4.72 1.11 0.43
N GLU A 49 5.63 1.00 1.40
CA GLU A 49 5.47 0.01 2.49
C GLU A 49 4.15 0.18 3.25
N HIS A 50 3.70 1.43 3.42
CA HIS A 50 2.47 1.75 4.12
C HIS A 50 1.24 1.14 3.46
N CYS A 51 1.16 1.18 2.12
CA CYS A 51 0.02 0.63 1.39
C CYS A 51 0.18 -0.85 1.05
N SER A 52 1.39 -1.27 0.66
CA SER A 52 1.60 -2.59 0.07
C SER A 52 2.03 -3.66 1.09
N TYR A 53 2.46 -3.26 2.28
CA TYR A 53 3.03 -4.15 3.30
C TYR A 53 4.17 -5.02 2.73
N LYS A 54 4.99 -4.49 1.81
CA LYS A 54 5.87 -5.34 0.97
C LYS A 54 6.91 -6.11 1.80
N SER A 55 7.42 -5.50 2.87
CA SER A 55 8.32 -6.18 3.79
C SER A 55 7.57 -7.00 4.84
N SER A 56 6.47 -6.48 5.37
CA SER A 56 5.77 -7.05 6.54
C SER A 56 4.84 -8.22 6.19
N ARG A 57 4.28 -8.26 4.98
CA ARG A 57 3.29 -9.26 4.53
C ARG A 57 3.78 -10.70 4.68
N VAL A 58 5.06 -10.97 4.46
CA VAL A 58 5.63 -12.34 4.59
C VAL A 58 5.62 -12.85 6.03
N HIS A 59 5.72 -11.92 6.99
CA HIS A 59 5.68 -12.23 8.41
C HIS A 59 4.24 -12.35 8.91
N LEU A 60 3.36 -11.43 8.49
CA LEU A 60 1.94 -11.42 8.87
C LEU A 60 1.19 -12.68 8.45
N LYS A 61 1.56 -13.29 7.30
CA LYS A 61 0.98 -14.56 6.84
C LYS A 61 1.19 -15.75 7.79
N LYS A 62 2.10 -15.65 8.75
CA LYS A 62 2.40 -16.71 9.72
C LYS A 62 1.44 -16.70 10.93
N LEU A 63 0.67 -15.63 11.11
CA LEU A 63 -0.26 -15.50 12.22
C LEU A 63 -1.49 -16.40 12.00
N PRO A 64 -2.06 -17.00 13.06
CA PRO A 64 -3.33 -17.72 12.95
C PRO A 64 -4.46 -16.74 12.63
N THR A 65 -5.26 -17.04 11.61
CA THR A 65 -6.31 -16.14 11.09
C THR A 65 -7.71 -16.75 11.07
N THR A 66 -7.81 -18.02 11.46
CA THR A 66 -9.07 -18.79 11.46
C THR A 66 -9.38 -19.31 12.85
N GLY A 67 -10.66 -19.43 13.18
CA GLY A 67 -11.12 -20.05 14.41
C GLY A 67 -12.64 -20.14 14.45
N PRO A 68 -13.24 -20.90 15.39
CA PRO A 68 -14.68 -21.18 15.40
C PRO A 68 -15.58 -19.96 15.50
N ARG A 69 -15.09 -18.86 16.07
CA ARG A 69 -15.82 -17.60 16.23
C ARG A 69 -15.36 -16.50 15.26
N VAL A 70 -14.42 -16.79 14.37
CA VAL A 70 -13.96 -15.81 13.38
C VAL A 70 -14.97 -15.80 12.24
N VAL A 71 -15.74 -14.71 12.17
CA VAL A 71 -16.69 -14.49 11.07
C VAL A 71 -15.96 -13.87 9.87
N GLN A 72 -15.05 -12.93 10.14
CA GLN A 72 -14.21 -12.30 9.13
C GLN A 72 -12.77 -12.15 9.64
N GLY A 73 -11.83 -12.82 8.99
CA GLY A 73 -10.38 -12.68 9.21
C GLY A 73 -9.78 -11.53 8.39
N PRO A 74 -8.44 -11.45 8.28
CA PRO A 74 -7.76 -10.43 7.48
C PRO A 74 -8.17 -10.48 6.01
N GLY A 75 -8.35 -9.31 5.40
CA GLY A 75 -8.73 -9.16 3.99
C GLY A 75 -9.68 -7.98 3.77
N GLU A 76 -10.50 -7.69 4.77
CA GLU A 76 -11.44 -6.57 4.79
C GLU A 76 -10.95 -5.41 5.66
N ASN A 77 -11.69 -4.30 5.65
CA ASN A 77 -11.38 -3.11 6.44
C ASN A 77 -11.39 -3.33 7.96
N ALA A 78 -11.96 -4.42 8.48
CA ALA A 78 -11.92 -4.78 9.90
C ALA A 78 -12.17 -6.30 10.06
N GLY A 79 -11.74 -6.85 11.20
CA GLY A 79 -12.06 -8.22 11.58
C GLY A 79 -13.39 -8.29 12.34
N ALA A 80 -14.08 -9.43 12.24
CA ALA A 80 -15.34 -9.67 12.94
C ALA A 80 -15.34 -11.00 13.69
N VAL A 81 -15.84 -10.97 14.93
CA VAL A 81 -15.97 -12.15 15.80
C VAL A 81 -17.40 -12.33 16.30
N ASP A 82 -17.89 -13.56 16.25
CA ASP A 82 -19.19 -13.96 16.80
C ASP A 82 -19.14 -13.97 18.34
N ILE A 83 -20.12 -13.31 18.96
CA ILE A 83 -20.27 -13.24 20.41
C ILE A 83 -21.53 -13.96 20.92
N GLY A 84 -22.29 -14.61 20.05
CA GLY A 84 -23.55 -15.28 20.35
C GLY A 84 -24.78 -14.40 20.06
N ASP A 85 -25.96 -14.98 20.26
CA ASP A 85 -27.26 -14.30 20.11
C ASP A 85 -27.50 -13.62 18.74
N GLY A 86 -26.81 -14.11 17.70
CA GLY A 86 -26.87 -13.51 16.37
C GLY A 86 -26.12 -12.18 16.25
N LEU A 87 -25.19 -11.88 17.18
CA LEU A 87 -24.42 -10.65 17.24
C LEU A 87 -22.93 -10.88 16.95
N CYS A 88 -22.27 -9.85 16.41
CA CYS A 88 -20.84 -9.85 16.13
C CYS A 88 -20.19 -8.55 16.63
N VAL A 89 -18.93 -8.64 17.06
CA VAL A 89 -18.09 -7.47 17.32
C VAL A 89 -17.15 -7.27 16.13
N VAL A 90 -17.14 -6.07 15.58
CA VAL A 90 -16.25 -5.65 14.50
C VAL A 90 -15.24 -4.65 15.04
N PHE A 91 -13.94 -4.91 14.86
CA PHE A 91 -12.91 -4.01 15.33
C PHE A 91 -11.64 -4.05 14.46
N LYS A 92 -10.91 -2.94 14.50
CA LYS A 92 -9.58 -2.77 13.91
C LYS A 92 -8.78 -1.79 14.76
N MET A 93 -7.46 -1.89 14.68
CA MET A 93 -6.53 -0.92 15.22
C MET A 93 -5.65 -0.40 14.10
N GLU A 94 -5.45 0.91 14.08
CA GLU A 94 -4.59 1.63 13.14
C GLU A 94 -3.65 2.57 13.91
N SER A 95 -2.63 3.09 13.24
CA SER A 95 -1.72 4.08 13.82
C SER A 95 -1.53 5.27 12.89
N HIS A 96 -1.28 6.43 13.47
CA HIS A 96 -0.96 7.69 12.77
C HIS A 96 0.37 8.26 13.28
N ASN A 97 1.36 7.38 13.45
CA ASN A 97 2.60 7.70 14.17
C ASN A 97 3.38 8.88 13.57
N HIS A 98 3.60 8.89 12.24
CA HIS A 98 4.39 9.93 11.60
C HIS A 98 3.68 11.30 11.60
N PRO A 99 2.39 11.41 11.20
CA PRO A 99 1.65 12.67 11.35
C PRO A 99 1.64 13.20 12.79
N SER A 100 1.31 12.34 13.77
CA SER A 100 1.27 12.74 15.19
C SER A 100 2.62 13.16 15.77
N PHE A 101 3.74 12.75 15.17
CA PHE A 101 5.06 13.23 15.56
C PHE A 101 5.32 14.68 15.10
N ILE A 102 4.79 15.06 13.94
CA ILE A 102 4.94 16.41 13.38
C ILE A 102 3.98 17.38 14.06
N GLU A 103 2.72 16.97 14.24
CA GLU A 103 1.67 17.75 14.88
C GLU A 103 0.72 16.79 15.62
N PRO A 104 0.71 16.79 16.97
CA PRO A 104 -0.04 15.83 17.78
C PRO A 104 -1.54 16.12 17.87
#